data_AF-A0A1V2RRJ1-F1
#
_entry.id   AF-A0A1V2RRJ1-F1
#
_cell.length_a   1.000
_cell.length_b   1.000
_cell.length_c   1.000
_cell.angle_alpha   90.00
_cell.angle_beta   90.00
_cell.angle_gamma   90.00
#
_symmetry.space_group_name_H-M   'P 1'
#
loop_
_entity.id
_entity.type
_entity.pdbx_description
1 polymer ?
#
loop_
_entity_poly.entity_id
_entity_poly.type
_entity_poly.pdbx_seq_one_letter_code
_entity_poly.pdbx_strand_id
1 'polypeptide(L)'
;MGLLAANRDEPTSLVDGLARAHAGGAPVGWEGFFARLGARGVDLPTYAFQRRRYWFETAAPVGSPSGLGLESAAHPLLATATELPDGSHLFTGRVTLAEHPWLSDHVVMGTVILPGTAFIELALHAAATAGAEEIAELVLNAPITFSSQKGALLQMIVGAEEANGSRSLTIRSRAEEDHSWTENVTGTLGSVSVAVS
;
A
#
# COMPACT_ATOMS: atom_id res chain seq x y z
N MET A 1 -53.07 -25.43 -6.66
CA MET A 1 -53.39 -25.65 -5.22
C MET A 1 -54.34 -24.53 -4.81
N GLY A 2 -55.54 -24.87 -4.33
CA GLY A 2 -56.74 -24.01 -4.35
C GLY A 2 -56.65 -22.78 -3.44
N LEU A 3 -57.11 -21.63 -3.96
CA LEU A 3 -57.11 -20.32 -3.30
C LEU A 3 -58.26 -20.13 -2.29
N LEU A 4 -59.14 -21.12 -2.10
CA LEU A 4 -60.31 -21.02 -1.22
C LEU A 4 -60.45 -22.31 -0.41
N ALA A 5 -60.15 -22.23 0.88
CA ALA A 5 -60.46 -23.25 1.87
C ALA A 5 -61.28 -22.59 2.98
N ALA A 6 -62.43 -23.18 3.32
CA ALA A 6 -63.27 -22.69 4.40
C ALA A 6 -62.47 -22.69 5.71
N ASN A 7 -62.44 -21.54 6.39
CA ASN A 7 -61.77 -21.26 7.68
C ASN A 7 -60.36 -20.62 7.66
N ARG A 8 -60.01 -19.82 6.63
CA ARG A 8 -58.88 -18.87 6.68
C ARG A 8 -59.35 -17.47 6.32
N ASP A 9 -58.71 -16.46 6.91
CA ASP A 9 -58.89 -15.06 6.51
C ASP A 9 -58.65 -14.92 5.00
N GLU A 10 -59.73 -14.62 4.27
CA GLU A 10 -59.77 -14.64 2.79
C GLU A 10 -58.73 -13.70 2.16
N PRO A 11 -58.52 -12.47 2.67
CA PRO A 11 -57.47 -11.57 2.18
C PRO A 11 -56.06 -12.14 2.35
N THR A 12 -55.76 -12.74 3.51
CA THR A 12 -54.45 -13.34 3.79
C THR A 12 -54.17 -14.53 2.86
N SER A 13 -55.19 -15.34 2.59
CA SER A 13 -55.06 -16.52 1.71
C SER A 13 -54.80 -16.13 0.25
N LEU A 14 -55.39 -15.04 -0.21
CA LEU A 14 -55.15 -14.49 -1.56
C LEU A 14 -53.73 -13.95 -1.71
N VAL A 15 -53.24 -13.17 -0.75
CA VAL A 15 -51.88 -12.59 -0.78
C VAL A 15 -50.80 -13.67 -0.73
N ASP A 16 -50.98 -14.69 0.11
CA ASP A 16 -50.07 -15.85 0.21
C ASP A 16 -50.01 -16.65 -1.10
N GLY A 17 -51.17 -16.84 -1.76
CA GLY A 17 -51.23 -17.46 -3.08
C GLY A 17 -50.48 -16.68 -4.16
N LEU A 18 -50.65 -15.36 -4.20
CA LEU A 18 -49.92 -14.47 -5.13
C LEU A 18 -48.42 -14.45 -4.85
N ALA A 19 -48.01 -14.42 -3.58
CA ALA A 19 -46.61 -14.45 -3.18
C ALA A 19 -45.93 -15.76 -3.62
N ARG A 20 -46.60 -16.91 -3.45
CA ARG A 20 -46.08 -18.21 -3.91
C ARG A 20 -45.99 -18.30 -5.43
N ALA A 21 -47.00 -17.79 -6.15
CA ALA A 21 -46.96 -17.75 -7.61
C ALA A 21 -45.77 -16.90 -8.11
N HIS A 22 -45.56 -15.72 -7.51
CA HIS A 22 -44.44 -14.85 -7.83
C HIS A 22 -43.07 -15.45 -7.49
N ALA A 23 -42.94 -16.08 -6.30
CA ALA A 23 -41.72 -16.78 -5.91
C ALA A 23 -41.40 -17.98 -6.82
N GLY A 24 -42.44 -18.59 -7.41
CA GLY A 24 -42.31 -19.62 -8.44
C GLY A 24 -42.06 -19.08 -9.85
N GLY A 25 -41.93 -17.76 -10.04
CA GLY A 25 -41.64 -17.12 -11.32
C GLY A 25 -42.86 -16.75 -12.18
N ALA A 26 -44.09 -16.90 -11.67
CA ALA A 26 -45.28 -16.48 -12.41
C ALA A 26 -45.37 -14.94 -12.45
N PRO A 27 -45.72 -14.34 -13.60
CA PRO A 27 -45.93 -12.90 -13.69
C PRO A 27 -47.16 -12.49 -12.87
N VAL A 28 -47.00 -11.58 -11.92
CA VAL A 28 -48.08 -11.00 -11.11
C VAL A 28 -48.21 -9.53 -11.43
N GLY A 29 -49.43 -9.08 -11.76
CA GLY A 29 -49.74 -7.68 -12.05
C GLY A 29 -49.81 -6.82 -10.79
N TRP A 30 -48.67 -6.57 -10.15
CA TRP A 30 -48.58 -5.80 -8.90
C TRP A 30 -49.14 -4.38 -9.02
N GLU A 31 -49.02 -3.76 -10.20
CA GLU A 31 -49.60 -2.43 -10.46
C GLU A 31 -51.12 -2.40 -10.24
N GLY A 32 -51.84 -3.38 -10.79
CA GLY A 32 -53.29 -3.50 -10.63
C GLY A 32 -53.70 -3.82 -9.19
N PHE A 33 -52.87 -4.58 -8.47
CA PHE A 33 -53.06 -4.89 -7.05
C PHE A 33 -52.92 -3.64 -6.17
N PHE A 34 -51.96 -2.76 -6.46
CA PHE A 34 -51.67 -1.56 -5.65
C PHE A 34 -52.40 -0.28 -6.11
N ALA A 35 -53.02 -0.28 -7.30
CA ALA A 35 -53.63 0.92 -7.91
C ALA A 35 -54.63 1.68 -7.02
N ARG A 36 -55.33 0.99 -6.11
CA ARG A 36 -56.31 1.60 -5.18
C ARG A 36 -55.79 1.81 -3.76
N LEU A 37 -54.54 1.43 -3.48
CA LEU A 37 -53.95 1.44 -2.14
C LEU A 37 -53.01 2.63 -1.89
N GLY A 38 -52.77 3.47 -2.90
CA GLY A 38 -51.88 4.64 -2.75
C GLY A 38 -50.43 4.26 -2.41
N ALA A 39 -49.99 3.07 -2.84
CA ALA A 39 -48.65 2.57 -2.52
C ALA A 39 -47.57 3.47 -3.12
N ARG A 40 -46.46 3.65 -2.39
CA ARG A 40 -45.28 4.39 -2.82
C ARG A 40 -44.05 3.49 -2.77
N GLY A 41 -43.14 3.66 -3.73
CA GLY A 41 -41.82 3.03 -3.67
C GLY A 41 -41.06 3.50 -2.44
N VAL A 42 -40.36 2.58 -1.78
CA VAL A 42 -39.46 2.88 -0.68
C VAL A 42 -38.10 2.29 -1.00
N ASP A 43 -37.03 2.95 -0.57
CA ASP A 43 -35.69 2.42 -0.69
C ASP A 43 -35.57 1.18 0.20
N LEU A 44 -35.11 0.08 -0.40
CA LEU A 44 -34.81 -1.16 0.30
C LEU A 44 -33.29 -1.28 0.46
N PRO A 45 -32.82 -1.99 1.51
CA PRO A 45 -31.42 -2.35 1.62
C PRO A 45 -30.93 -2.99 0.32
N THR A 46 -29.74 -2.59 -0.12
CA THR A 46 -29.14 -3.17 -1.32
C THR A 46 -28.91 -4.66 -1.14
N TYR A 47 -29.03 -5.42 -2.24
CA TYR A 47 -28.79 -6.86 -2.27
C TYR A 47 -27.53 -7.25 -1.50
N ALA A 48 -27.65 -8.22 -0.59
CA ALA A 48 -26.53 -8.75 0.16
C ALA A 48 -25.69 -9.67 -0.75
N PHE A 49 -24.84 -9.06 -1.58
CA PHE A 49 -23.91 -9.80 -2.43
C PHE A 49 -23.08 -10.77 -1.59
N GLN A 50 -22.98 -12.01 -2.04
CA GLN A 50 -22.10 -13.00 -1.42
C GLN A 50 -20.64 -12.56 -1.65
N ARG A 51 -19.99 -12.04 -0.61
CA ARG A 51 -18.60 -11.57 -0.68
C ARG A 51 -17.65 -12.76 -0.69
N ARG A 52 -17.32 -13.25 -1.88
CA ARG A 52 -16.17 -14.15 -2.10
C ARG A 52 -15.05 -13.38 -2.77
N ARG A 53 -13.86 -13.49 -2.20
CA ARG A 53 -12.65 -12.88 -2.76
C ARG A 53 -12.19 -13.72 -3.95
N TYR A 54 -12.32 -13.17 -5.15
CA TYR A 54 -11.78 -13.75 -6.37
C TYR A 54 -10.65 -12.83 -6.84
N TRP A 55 -9.40 -13.23 -6.59
CA TRP A 55 -8.20 -12.51 -7.04
C TRP A 55 -7.27 -13.50 -7.72
N PHE A 56 -6.49 -13.04 -8.70
CA PHE A 56 -5.44 -13.86 -9.30
C PHE A 56 -4.27 -13.96 -8.32
N GLU A 57 -3.91 -15.18 -7.91
CA GLU A 57 -2.63 -15.46 -7.26
C GLU A 57 -1.56 -15.55 -8.35
N THR A 58 -1.03 -14.39 -8.76
CA THR A 58 0.13 -14.36 -9.64
C THR A 58 1.37 -14.78 -8.84
N ALA A 59 2.13 -15.74 -9.37
CA ALA A 59 3.50 -15.97 -8.95
C ALA A 59 4.25 -14.62 -8.92
N ALA A 60 5.18 -14.46 -7.96
CA ALA A 60 5.92 -13.22 -7.82
C ALA A 60 6.45 -12.76 -9.20
N PRO A 61 6.26 -11.48 -9.57
CA PRO A 61 6.60 -11.01 -10.91
C PRO A 61 8.05 -11.35 -11.24
N VAL A 62 8.31 -11.69 -12.50
CA VAL A 62 9.67 -11.91 -13.02
C VAL A 62 10.50 -10.67 -12.69
N GLY A 63 11.59 -10.83 -11.93
CA GLY A 63 12.39 -9.73 -11.39
C GLY A 63 12.06 -9.33 -9.94
N SER A 64 11.18 -10.06 -9.25
CA SER A 64 11.02 -9.91 -7.81
C SER A 64 12.33 -10.23 -7.07
N PRO A 65 12.64 -9.52 -5.96
CA PRO A 65 13.84 -9.76 -5.16
C PRO A 65 14.03 -11.23 -4.80
N SER A 66 12.96 -11.91 -4.37
CA SER A 66 13.00 -13.31 -3.95
C SER A 66 13.40 -14.27 -5.07
N GLY A 67 12.97 -13.99 -6.31
CA GLY A 67 13.38 -14.76 -7.48
C GLY A 67 14.87 -14.63 -7.84
N LEU A 68 15.54 -13.59 -7.31
CA LEU A 68 16.97 -13.33 -7.48
C LEU A 68 17.82 -13.77 -6.28
N GLY A 69 17.21 -14.42 -5.28
CA GLY A 69 17.88 -14.79 -4.03
C GLY A 69 18.11 -13.61 -3.08
N LEU A 70 17.40 -12.50 -3.28
CA LEU A 70 17.45 -11.31 -2.44
C LEU A 70 16.17 -11.19 -1.60
N GLU A 71 16.27 -10.56 -0.45
CA GLU A 71 15.09 -10.27 0.37
C GLU A 71 14.47 -8.95 -0.08
N SER A 72 13.12 -8.90 -0.02
CA SER A 72 12.39 -7.66 -0.29
C SER A 72 12.59 -6.68 0.85
N ALA A 73 12.87 -5.41 0.55
CA ALA A 73 12.89 -4.37 1.57
C ALA A 73 11.49 -4.02 2.10
N ALA A 74 10.41 -4.47 1.44
CA ALA A 74 9.04 -4.11 1.81
C ALA A 74 8.81 -2.59 1.95
N HIS A 75 9.45 -1.80 1.09
CA HIS A 75 9.47 -0.35 1.14
C HIS A 75 9.26 0.25 -0.27
N PRO A 76 8.46 1.33 -0.45
CA PRO A 76 8.13 1.83 -1.78
C PRO A 76 9.32 2.27 -2.64
N LEU A 77 10.37 2.82 -2.01
CA LEU A 77 11.58 3.32 -2.70
C LEU A 77 12.76 2.33 -2.66
N LEU A 78 12.64 1.18 -1.97
CA LEU A 78 13.70 0.19 -1.85
C LEU A 78 13.18 -1.16 -2.35
N ALA A 79 13.93 -1.76 -3.26
CA ALA A 79 13.62 -3.08 -3.79
C ALA A 79 14.11 -4.18 -2.86
N THR A 80 15.34 -4.04 -2.34
CA THR A 80 16.00 -5.13 -1.59
C THR A 80 16.61 -4.64 -0.29
N ALA A 81 16.64 -5.52 0.70
CA ALA A 81 17.40 -5.40 1.92
C ALA A 81 18.25 -6.67 2.06
N THR A 82 19.52 -6.55 2.43
CA THR A 82 20.42 -7.70 2.56
C THR A 82 21.31 -7.48 3.76
N GLU A 83 21.15 -8.33 4.77
CA GLU A 83 22.09 -8.43 5.87
C GLU A 83 23.40 -9.07 5.36
N LEU A 84 24.52 -8.45 5.70
CA LEU A 84 25.86 -8.92 5.36
C LEU A 84 26.46 -9.70 6.54
N PRO A 85 27.43 -10.60 6.31
CA PRO A 85 27.99 -11.45 7.36
C PRO A 85 28.67 -10.70 8.53
N ASP A 86 29.00 -9.43 8.34
CA ASP A 86 29.58 -8.56 9.36
C ASP A 86 28.52 -7.82 10.21
N GLY A 87 27.23 -8.07 9.98
CA GLY A 87 26.12 -7.43 10.67
C GLY A 87 25.74 -6.05 10.13
N SER A 88 26.32 -5.65 9.00
CA SER A 88 25.88 -4.49 8.22
C SER A 88 24.70 -4.84 7.31
N HIS A 89 23.99 -3.84 6.81
CA HIS A 89 22.89 -4.02 5.87
C HIS A 89 23.09 -3.20 4.59
N LEU A 90 22.82 -3.83 3.45
CA LEU A 90 22.77 -3.20 2.14
C LEU A 90 21.32 -3.13 1.66
N PHE A 91 20.88 -1.93 1.32
CA PHE A 91 19.59 -1.69 0.69
C PHE A 91 19.80 -1.14 -0.71
N THR A 92 18.99 -1.60 -1.66
CA THR A 92 19.01 -1.06 -3.03
C THR A 92 17.62 -0.74 -3.50
N GLY A 93 17.51 0.29 -4.34
CA GLY A 93 16.24 0.77 -4.85
C GLY A 93 16.38 1.50 -6.17
N ARG A 94 15.25 1.78 -6.79
CA ARG A 94 15.15 2.55 -8.03
C ARG A 94 13.98 3.50 -7.88
N VAL A 95 14.22 4.77 -8.16
CA VAL A 95 13.22 5.83 -8.00
C VAL A 95 13.03 6.50 -9.35
N THR A 96 11.81 6.43 -9.88
CA THR A 96 11.42 7.05 -11.15
C THR A 96 10.16 7.88 -10.98
N LEU A 97 9.97 8.90 -11.81
CA LEU A 97 8.72 9.67 -11.83
C LEU A 97 7.53 8.83 -12.33
N ALA A 98 7.80 7.78 -13.12
CA ALA A 98 6.76 6.89 -13.63
C ALA A 98 6.18 5.99 -12.53
N GLU A 99 7.03 5.46 -11.63
CA GLU A 99 6.62 4.60 -10.52
C GLU A 99 6.16 5.42 -9.29
N HIS A 100 6.62 6.67 -9.18
CA HIS A 100 6.27 7.57 -8.09
C HIS A 100 5.79 8.94 -8.62
N PRO A 101 4.57 9.03 -9.19
CA PRO A 101 4.07 10.27 -9.80
C PRO A 101 4.06 11.48 -8.86
N TRP A 102 3.84 11.25 -7.56
CA TRP A 102 3.81 12.25 -6.49
C TRP A 102 5.15 13.01 -6.33
N LEU A 103 6.28 12.44 -6.80
CA LEU A 103 7.56 13.16 -6.78
C LEU A 103 7.51 14.43 -7.62
N SER A 104 6.69 14.44 -8.67
CA SER A 104 6.54 15.58 -9.59
C SER A 104 5.99 16.83 -8.88
N ASP A 105 5.37 16.66 -7.70
CA ASP A 105 4.80 17.76 -6.92
C ASP A 105 5.83 18.48 -6.05
N HIS A 106 7.03 17.89 -5.87
CA HIS A 106 8.10 18.47 -5.05
C HIS A 106 9.20 19.10 -5.92
N VAL A 107 9.01 20.38 -6.25
CA VAL A 107 9.87 21.15 -7.16
C VAL A 107 10.57 22.28 -6.42
N VAL A 108 11.89 22.38 -6.57
CA VAL A 108 12.70 23.48 -6.04
C VAL A 108 13.41 24.17 -7.19
N MET A 109 13.16 25.48 -7.36
CA MET A 109 13.76 26.29 -8.43
C MET A 109 13.58 25.67 -9.84
N GLY A 110 12.42 25.05 -10.09
CA GLY A 110 12.08 24.42 -11.37
C GLY A 110 12.62 23.00 -11.56
N THR A 111 13.36 22.46 -10.59
CA THR A 111 13.91 21.10 -10.62
C THR A 111 13.10 20.19 -9.70
N VAL A 112 12.60 19.07 -10.22
CA VAL A 112 12.00 18.01 -9.40
C VAL A 112 13.10 17.36 -8.58
N ILE A 113 12.95 17.39 -7.26
CA ILE A 113 13.92 16.81 -6.32
C ILE A 113 13.24 15.88 -5.33
N LEU A 114 13.95 14.83 -4.91
CA LEU A 114 13.46 13.96 -3.83
C LEU A 114 13.29 14.80 -2.55
N PRO A 115 12.11 14.78 -1.89
CA PRO A 115 11.90 15.54 -0.66
C PRO A 115 12.85 15.11 0.45
N GLY A 116 13.28 16.06 1.29
CA GLY A 116 14.11 15.77 2.47
C GLY A 116 13.46 14.75 3.42
N THR A 117 12.13 14.76 3.52
CA THR A 117 11.36 13.82 4.34
C THR A 117 11.43 12.38 3.82
N ALA A 118 11.67 12.16 2.53
CA ALA A 118 11.86 10.82 1.99
C ALA A 118 13.17 10.20 2.50
N PHE A 119 14.23 11.00 2.69
CA PHE A 119 15.46 10.50 3.32
C PHE A 119 15.26 10.12 4.79
N ILE A 120 14.43 10.87 5.52
CA ILE A 120 14.07 10.53 6.92
C ILE A 120 13.32 9.20 6.95
N GLU A 121 12.36 9.01 6.05
CA GLU A 121 11.58 7.77 5.99
C GLU A 121 12.46 6.56 5.61
N LEU A 122 13.36 6.72 4.63
CA LEU A 122 14.38 5.73 4.29
C LEU A 122 15.26 5.37 5.51
N ALA A 123 15.71 6.38 6.26
CA ALA A 123 16.54 6.19 7.45
C ALA A 123 15.78 5.47 8.59
N LEU A 124 14.50 5.81 8.82
CA LEU A 124 13.65 5.14 9.80
C LEU A 124 13.38 3.68 9.43
N HIS A 125 13.13 3.42 8.15
CA HIS A 125 12.96 2.06 7.65
C HIS A 125 14.25 1.25 7.86
N ALA A 126 15.40 1.81 7.49
CA ALA A 126 16.71 1.17 7.68
C ALA A 126 16.99 0.89 9.16
N ALA A 127 16.66 1.83 10.05
CA ALA A 127 16.80 1.68 11.50
C ALA A 127 15.96 0.51 12.01
N ALA A 128 14.68 0.45 11.64
CA ALA A 128 13.80 -0.65 12.03
C ALA A 128 14.31 -2.01 11.53
N THR A 129 14.83 -2.09 10.30
CA THR A 129 15.41 -3.32 9.76
C THR A 129 16.71 -3.72 10.46
N ALA A 130 17.56 -2.76 10.81
CA ALA A 130 18.85 -2.99 11.46
C ALA A 130 18.78 -3.07 12.99
N GLY A 131 17.57 -3.01 13.57
CA GLY A 131 17.35 -3.06 15.02
C GLY A 131 17.75 -1.80 15.78
N ALA A 132 17.91 -0.65 15.11
CA ALA A 132 18.13 0.65 15.74
C ALA A 132 16.78 1.31 16.09
N GLU A 133 16.75 2.08 17.17
CA GLU A 133 15.52 2.66 17.71
C GLU A 133 15.33 4.14 17.31
N GLU A 134 16.43 4.83 17.01
CA GLU A 134 16.40 6.25 16.62
C GLU A 134 17.41 6.61 15.53
N ILE A 135 17.16 7.77 14.91
CA ILE A 135 18.13 8.48 14.08
C ILE A 135 18.81 9.51 14.99
N ALA A 136 20.05 9.27 15.37
CA ALA A 136 20.81 10.17 16.22
C ALA A 136 21.30 11.41 15.45
N GLU A 137 21.71 11.22 14.19
CA GLU A 137 22.13 12.30 13.30
C GLU A 137 21.80 11.96 11.85
N LEU A 138 21.39 12.98 11.09
CA LEU A 138 21.19 12.88 9.64
C LEU A 138 21.65 14.18 8.96
N VAL A 139 22.61 14.06 8.05
CA VAL A 139 23.17 15.17 7.27
C VAL A 139 22.85 14.98 5.80
N LEU A 140 22.12 15.92 5.22
CA LEU A 140 21.79 15.94 3.80
C LEU A 140 22.91 16.65 3.02
N ASN A 141 23.75 15.87 2.34
CA ASN A 141 24.93 16.36 1.63
C ASN A 141 24.62 16.87 0.22
N ALA A 142 23.73 16.18 -0.49
CA ALA A 142 23.35 16.52 -1.86
C ALA A 142 21.92 16.05 -2.20
N PRO A 143 21.13 16.84 -2.95
CA PRO A 143 19.80 16.43 -3.38
C PRO A 143 19.86 15.34 -4.46
N ILE A 144 18.78 14.56 -4.57
CA ILE A 144 18.52 13.70 -5.74
C ILE A 144 17.60 14.47 -6.67
N THR A 145 17.98 14.59 -7.94
CA THR A 145 17.27 15.42 -8.94
C THR A 145 16.81 14.58 -10.12
N PHE A 146 15.65 14.91 -10.69
CA PHE A 146 15.02 14.13 -11.78
C PHE A 146 14.88 14.91 -13.10
N SER A 147 15.41 16.13 -13.19
CA SER A 147 15.25 17.01 -14.36
C SER A 147 15.89 16.50 -15.66
N SER A 148 16.88 15.60 -15.56
CA SER A 148 17.58 14.99 -16.70
C SER A 148 17.64 13.47 -16.64
N GLN A 149 17.18 12.86 -15.54
CA GLN A 149 17.34 11.43 -15.27
C GLN A 149 16.02 10.70 -15.46
N LYS A 150 16.04 9.56 -16.18
CA LYS A 150 14.87 8.65 -16.25
C LYS A 150 14.55 8.02 -14.90
N GLY A 151 15.55 7.92 -14.04
CA GLY A 151 15.48 7.36 -12.70
C GLY A 151 16.80 7.49 -11.95
N ALA A 152 16.72 7.46 -10.62
CA ALA A 152 17.86 7.39 -9.73
C ALA A 152 17.94 5.99 -9.12
N LEU A 153 19.11 5.36 -9.23
CA LEU A 153 19.43 4.14 -8.48
C LEU A 153 19.86 4.54 -7.08
N LEU A 154 19.25 3.93 -6.07
CA LEU A 154 19.58 4.13 -4.66
C LEU A 154 20.45 2.98 -4.14
N GLN A 155 21.46 3.34 -3.36
CA GLN A 155 22.17 2.43 -2.48
C GLN A 155 22.16 3.04 -1.09
N MET A 156 21.79 2.25 -0.09
CA MET A 156 21.89 2.63 1.30
C MET A 156 22.61 1.55 2.08
N ILE A 157 23.54 1.98 2.94
CA ILE A 157 24.34 1.08 3.78
C ILE A 157 24.13 1.50 5.22
N VAL A 158 23.75 0.53 6.06
CA VAL A 158 23.81 0.64 7.52
C VAL A 158 25.00 -0.18 7.98
N GLY A 159 25.94 0.44 8.69
CA GLY A 159 27.11 -0.25 9.23
C GLY A 159 26.76 -1.31 10.28
N ALA A 160 27.74 -2.15 10.58
CA ALA A 160 27.68 -3.04 11.74
C ALA A 160 27.49 -2.22 13.03
N GLU A 161 26.98 -2.88 14.08
CA GLU A 161 26.86 -2.25 15.39
C GLU A 161 28.23 -2.01 15.99
N GLU A 162 28.50 -0.75 16.33
CA GLU A 162 29.69 -0.36 17.06
C GLU A 162 29.52 -0.69 18.55
N ALA A 163 30.63 -0.71 19.30
CA ALA A 163 30.62 -1.06 20.72
C ALA A 163 29.74 -0.14 21.61
N ASN A 164 29.40 1.06 21.12
CA ASN A 164 28.52 2.02 21.78
C ASN A 164 27.03 1.85 21.38
N GLY A 165 26.68 0.82 20.61
CA GLY A 165 25.32 0.58 20.10
C GLY A 165 24.94 1.45 18.89
N SER A 166 25.85 2.27 18.38
CA SER A 166 25.59 3.10 17.20
C SER A 166 25.87 2.35 15.90
N ARG A 167 25.22 2.78 14.82
CA ARG A 167 25.45 2.30 13.45
C ARG A 167 25.58 3.47 12.51
N SER A 168 26.57 3.44 11.62
CA SER A 168 26.65 4.45 10.56
C SER A 168 25.55 4.23 9.52
N LEU A 169 25.05 5.31 8.92
CA LEU A 169 24.12 5.28 7.80
C LEU A 169 24.70 6.09 6.65
N THR A 170 24.64 5.55 5.43
CA THR A 170 24.95 6.32 4.22
C THR A 170 23.94 6.01 3.12
N ILE A 171 23.42 7.05 2.48
CA ILE A 171 22.54 6.95 1.31
C ILE A 171 23.24 7.60 0.13
N ARG A 172 23.36 6.84 -0.95
CA ARG A 172 23.95 7.27 -2.22
C ARG A 172 22.98 7.07 -3.35
N SER A 173 23.14 7.86 -4.39
CA SER A 173 22.39 7.71 -5.62
C SER A 173 23.28 7.92 -6.83
N ARG A 174 22.85 7.37 -7.95
CA ARG A 174 23.40 7.67 -9.27
C ARG A 174 22.30 7.64 -10.31
N ALA A 175 22.52 8.35 -11.41
CA ALA A 175 21.68 8.17 -12.60
C ALA A 175 21.85 6.74 -13.14
N GLU A 176 20.81 6.18 -13.76
CA GLU A 176 20.90 4.86 -14.41
C GLU A 176 21.95 4.79 -15.52
N GLU A 177 22.11 5.89 -16.24
CA GLU A 177 23.04 6.02 -17.38
C GLU A 177 24.46 6.42 -16.94
N ASP A 178 24.68 6.69 -15.64
CA ASP A 178 25.96 7.09 -15.06
C ASP A 178 26.53 5.97 -14.17
N HIS A 179 27.85 5.96 -14.01
CA HIS A 179 28.58 5.08 -13.10
C HIS A 179 29.09 5.79 -11.84
N SER A 180 29.00 7.12 -11.78
CA SER A 180 29.44 7.90 -10.63
C SER A 180 28.37 7.95 -9.53
N TRP A 181 28.75 7.61 -8.30
CA TRP A 181 27.86 7.69 -7.14
C TRP A 181 27.99 9.06 -6.48
N THR A 182 26.85 9.66 -6.16
CA THR A 182 26.74 10.85 -5.31
C THR A 182 26.36 10.42 -3.91
N GLU A 183 27.07 10.91 -2.91
CA GLU A 183 26.68 10.75 -1.52
C GLU A 183 25.61 11.79 -1.16
N ASN A 184 24.39 11.32 -0.92
CA ASN A 184 23.25 12.20 -0.65
C ASN A 184 23.07 12.44 0.83
N VAL A 185 23.29 11.41 1.65
CA VAL A 185 23.07 11.47 3.09
C VAL A 185 24.13 10.68 3.83
N THR A 186 24.61 11.24 4.93
CA THR A 186 25.35 10.50 5.97
C THR A 186 24.64 10.67 7.30
N GLY A 187 24.75 9.70 8.19
CA GLY A 187 24.10 9.78 9.49
C GLY A 187 24.57 8.71 10.46
N THR A 188 23.99 8.75 11.64
CA THR A 188 24.21 7.78 12.72
C THR A 188 22.85 7.34 13.27
N LEU A 189 22.66 6.03 13.40
CA LEU A 189 21.54 5.40 14.05
C LEU A 189 21.98 4.93 15.44
N GLY A 190 21.05 4.87 16.40
CA GLY A 190 21.36 4.48 17.77
C GLY A 190 20.17 3.86 18.50
N SER A 191 20.38 3.61 19.79
CA SER A 191 19.33 3.25 20.75
C SER A 191 18.77 4.50 21.40
N VAL A 192 17.53 4.46 21.89
CA VAL A 192 16.92 5.61 22.57
C VAL A 192 17.74 5.96 23.81
N SER A 193 18.33 7.16 23.80
CA SER A 193 18.91 7.73 25.01
C SER A 193 17.78 8.13 25.95
N VAL A 194 17.48 7.29 26.95
CA VAL A 194 16.66 7.73 28.09
C VAL A 194 17.53 8.64 28.94
N ALA A 195 17.41 9.96 28.73
CA ALA A 195 18.01 10.94 29.62
C ALA A 195 17.41 10.76 31.03
N VAL A 196 18.17 10.15 31.93
CA VAL A 196 17.83 10.10 33.35
C VAL A 196 17.91 11.53 33.88
N SER A 197 16.74 12.12 34.18
CA SER A 197 16.62 13.40 34.88
C SER A 197 16.82 13.23 36.38
#